data_AF-A0A257UWJ3-F1
#
_entry.id   AF-A0A257UWJ3-F1
#
_cell.length_a   1.000
_cell.length_b   1.000
_cell.length_c   1.000
_cell.angle_alpha   90.00
_cell.angle_beta   90.00
_cell.angle_gamma   90.00
#
_symmetry.space_group_name_H-M   'P 1'
#
loop_
_entity.id
_entity.type
_entity.pdbx_description
1 polymer ?
#
loop_
_entity_poly.entity_id
_entity_poly.type
_entity_poly.pdbx_seq_one_letter_code
_entity_poly.pdbx_strand_id
1 'polypeptide(L)'
;MKNFAVAGLGLLAAQPLLAQGEPKPPTPEVAVSRACAAAGGLEAFKGLGILGIGSKSEEVTQDGKVTTTLKNLYFLAPGPVPGRLELPESKVVAGDDGSGGWALVAGRVDTRPATAYMVKRSLVSSLFPLLLPFSLTWEGVAVTEVKAATVAGRPVWRLAVELPRTFFDSPQISPSWSVFLDRASFALVQAASPFTDLGKGVTADGMLYRWNDPVKVKAVTFHKEQRVTGLDEVGREKSHSRIDHFQFRLVPASEAGKLFANPVPPEQRPKPPAMQPPVMPQGPPKG
;
A
#
# COMPACT_ATOMS: atom_id res chain seq x y z
N MET A 1 7.25 1.49 82.77
CA MET A 1 7.90 0.77 81.65
C MET A 1 7.55 1.49 80.36
N LYS A 2 8.59 1.80 79.58
CA LYS A 2 8.53 2.47 78.28
C LYS A 2 7.87 1.55 77.24
N ASN A 3 7.14 2.11 76.27
CA ASN A 3 7.37 1.88 74.84
C ASN A 3 6.37 2.70 74.00
N PHE A 4 6.90 3.74 73.36
CA PHE A 4 6.32 4.41 72.20
C PHE A 4 6.59 3.53 70.96
N ALA A 5 5.54 3.20 70.20
CA ALA A 5 5.68 2.64 68.86
C ALA A 5 5.51 3.78 67.84
N VAL A 6 6.63 4.16 67.23
CA VAL A 6 6.70 5.09 66.09
C VAL A 6 6.38 4.30 64.83
N ALA A 7 5.25 4.57 64.19
CA ALA A 7 4.94 4.08 62.85
C ALA A 7 5.63 4.99 61.82
N GLY A 8 6.71 4.50 61.22
CA GLY A 8 7.42 5.18 60.14
C GLY A 8 6.61 5.14 58.84
N LEU A 9 6.22 6.30 58.33
CA LEU A 9 5.80 6.47 56.94
C LEU A 9 7.03 6.32 56.04
N GLY A 10 7.11 5.20 55.32
CA GLY A 10 8.01 5.05 54.19
C GLY A 10 7.49 5.88 53.01
N LEU A 11 8.09 7.05 52.77
CA LEU A 11 7.99 7.76 51.50
C LEU A 11 8.62 6.86 50.41
N LEU A 12 7.78 6.27 49.55
CA LEU A 12 8.21 5.76 48.26
C LEU A 12 8.70 6.94 47.43
N ALA A 13 10.02 7.05 47.27
CA ALA A 13 10.64 8.00 46.36
C ALA A 13 10.15 7.71 44.93
N ALA A 14 9.26 8.56 44.41
CA ALA A 14 8.95 8.60 43.00
C ALA A 14 10.21 9.03 42.25
N GLN A 15 10.94 8.07 41.67
CA GLN A 15 12.01 8.40 40.74
C GLN A 15 11.40 9.05 39.49
N PRO A 16 11.85 10.25 39.10
CA PRO A 16 11.36 10.88 37.89
C PRO A 16 11.78 10.05 36.68
N LEU A 17 10.79 9.64 35.90
CA LEU A 17 10.91 8.88 34.64
C LEU A 17 11.46 9.78 33.49
N LEU A 18 12.44 10.64 33.76
CA LEU A 18 12.87 11.73 32.87
C LEU A 18 14.28 11.56 32.28
N ALA A 19 14.72 10.32 32.04
CA ALA A 19 16.02 10.09 31.40
C ALA A 19 16.11 8.78 30.59
N GLN A 20 15.01 8.27 30.04
CA GLN A 20 15.13 7.34 28.92
C GLN A 20 15.29 8.18 27.66
N GLY A 21 16.53 8.26 27.15
CA GLY A 21 16.83 8.95 25.88
C GLY A 21 15.88 8.49 24.77
N GLU A 22 15.70 9.33 23.75
CA GLU A 22 14.82 9.01 22.63
C GLU A 22 15.11 7.59 22.11
N PRO A 23 14.08 6.75 21.92
CA PRO A 23 14.30 5.37 21.55
C PRO A 23 15.01 5.33 20.20
N LYS A 24 16.19 4.70 20.18
CA LYS A 24 17.02 4.59 18.97
C LYS A 24 16.20 3.91 17.86
N PRO A 25 16.00 4.57 16.71
CA PRO A 25 15.29 3.95 15.60
C PRO A 25 16.01 2.70 15.08
N PRO A 26 15.28 1.64 14.71
CA PRO A 26 15.85 0.53 13.96
C PRO A 26 16.25 0.99 12.56
N THR A 27 17.11 0.22 11.87
CA THR A 27 17.36 0.48 10.44
C THR A 27 16.10 0.18 9.62
N PRO A 28 15.96 0.76 8.41
CA PRO A 28 14.85 0.47 7.50
C PRO A 28 14.60 -1.03 7.29
N GLU A 29 15.64 -1.81 7.08
CA GLU A 29 15.55 -3.25 6.81
C GLU A 29 15.02 -4.01 8.02
N VAL A 30 15.47 -3.65 9.22
CA VAL A 30 14.99 -4.24 10.48
C VAL A 30 13.52 -3.87 10.72
N ALA A 31 13.13 -2.62 10.44
CA ALA A 31 11.75 -2.18 10.58
C ALA A 31 10.81 -2.95 9.65
N VAL A 32 11.16 -3.07 8.36
CA VAL A 32 10.37 -3.81 7.37
C VAL A 32 10.30 -5.30 7.73
N SER A 33 11.43 -5.92 8.09
CA SER A 33 11.48 -7.33 8.49
C SER A 33 10.59 -7.62 9.69
N ARG A 34 10.66 -6.78 10.74
CA ARG A 34 9.81 -6.91 11.94
C ARG A 34 8.33 -6.63 11.65
N ALA A 35 8.02 -5.69 10.77
CA ALA A 35 6.65 -5.44 10.34
C ALA A 35 6.06 -6.66 9.62
N CYS A 36 6.81 -7.23 8.66
CA CYS A 36 6.43 -8.47 7.99
C CYS A 36 6.26 -9.63 8.98
N ALA A 37 7.15 -9.77 9.97
CA ALA A 37 7.03 -10.77 11.02
C ALA A 37 5.76 -10.58 11.88
N ALA A 38 5.44 -9.33 12.26
CA ALA A 38 4.22 -9.00 12.98
C ALA A 38 2.94 -9.33 12.18
N ALA A 39 3.02 -9.28 10.84
CA ALA A 39 1.94 -9.67 9.94
C ALA A 39 1.90 -11.17 9.59
N GLY A 40 2.74 -12.01 10.21
CA GLY A 40 2.76 -13.46 10.00
C GLY A 40 3.97 -14.00 9.20
N GLY A 41 4.87 -13.12 8.76
CA GLY A 41 6.14 -13.46 8.13
C GLY A 41 6.11 -13.48 6.59
N LEU A 42 7.17 -12.97 5.97
CA LEU A 42 7.29 -12.86 4.52
C LEU A 42 7.28 -14.23 3.81
N GLU A 43 7.91 -15.24 4.41
CA GLU A 43 7.92 -16.59 3.82
C GLU A 43 6.54 -17.25 3.87
N ALA A 44 5.76 -17.02 4.93
CA ALA A 44 4.37 -17.47 5.00
C ALA A 44 3.49 -16.77 3.94
N PHE A 45 3.74 -15.48 3.69
CA PHE A 45 3.08 -14.72 2.63
C PHE A 45 3.40 -15.24 1.23
N LYS A 46 4.68 -15.44 0.91
CA LYS A 46 5.11 -16.09 -0.34
C LYS A 46 4.50 -17.48 -0.51
N GLY A 47 4.39 -18.23 0.59
CA GLY A 47 3.80 -19.58 0.63
C GLY A 47 2.27 -19.64 0.51
N LEU A 48 1.56 -18.50 0.36
CA LEU A 48 0.12 -18.52 0.16
C LEU A 48 -0.28 -19.08 -1.21
N GLY A 49 0.56 -18.88 -2.24
CA GLY A 49 0.22 -19.18 -3.63
C GLY A 49 -0.64 -18.08 -4.24
N ILE A 50 -1.72 -18.45 -4.93
CA ILE A 50 -2.63 -17.49 -5.56
C ILE A 50 -3.63 -16.98 -4.52
N LEU A 51 -3.64 -15.68 -4.31
CA LEU A 51 -4.61 -15.00 -3.47
C LEU A 51 -5.64 -14.29 -4.35
N GLY A 52 -6.93 -14.59 -4.12
CA GLY A 52 -8.06 -13.85 -4.64
C GLY A 52 -8.61 -12.89 -3.58
N ILE A 53 -8.87 -11.66 -3.97
CA ILE A 53 -9.42 -10.61 -3.13
C ILE A 53 -10.66 -10.03 -3.82
N GLY A 54 -11.83 -10.24 -3.24
CA GLY A 54 -13.02 -9.48 -3.58
C GLY A 54 -13.07 -8.19 -2.75
N SER A 55 -13.40 -7.07 -3.37
CA SER A 55 -13.49 -5.75 -2.74
C SER A 55 -14.82 -5.09 -3.09
N LYS A 56 -15.49 -4.59 -2.06
CA LYS A 56 -16.61 -3.65 -2.20
C LYS A 56 -16.18 -2.32 -1.57
N SER A 57 -16.13 -1.28 -2.39
CA SER A 57 -15.72 0.05 -1.98
C SER A 57 -16.93 0.95 -1.87
N GLU A 58 -17.06 1.67 -0.76
CA GLU A 58 -18.08 2.70 -0.54
C GLU A 58 -17.35 4.03 -0.37
N GLU A 59 -17.49 4.92 -1.36
CA GLU A 59 -16.82 6.21 -1.42
C GLU A 59 -17.83 7.34 -1.26
N VAL A 60 -17.53 8.28 -0.37
CA VAL A 60 -18.23 9.55 -0.20
C VAL A 60 -17.36 10.62 -0.84
N THR A 61 -17.75 11.10 -2.02
CA THR A 61 -17.01 12.13 -2.76
C THR A 61 -17.09 13.50 -2.07
N GLN A 62 -16.31 14.48 -2.54
CA GLN A 62 -16.25 15.82 -1.93
C GLN A 62 -17.61 16.55 -1.90
N ASP A 63 -18.50 16.25 -2.85
CA ASP A 63 -19.88 16.77 -2.93
C ASP A 63 -20.89 15.96 -2.10
N GLY A 64 -20.41 14.97 -1.33
CA GLY A 64 -21.23 14.13 -0.45
C GLY A 64 -21.96 12.98 -1.15
N LYS A 65 -21.76 12.80 -2.47
CA LYS A 65 -22.35 11.68 -3.19
C LYS A 65 -21.70 10.37 -2.75
N VAL A 66 -22.53 9.35 -2.54
CA VAL A 66 -22.06 8.01 -2.24
C VAL A 66 -21.99 7.19 -3.53
N THR A 67 -20.85 6.57 -3.79
CA THR A 67 -20.67 5.61 -4.88
C THR A 67 -20.19 4.28 -4.34
N THR A 68 -20.71 3.19 -4.91
CA THR A 68 -20.22 1.83 -4.63
C THR A 68 -19.47 1.32 -5.84
N THR A 69 -18.33 0.65 -5.61
CA THR A 69 -17.56 -0.02 -6.67
C THR A 69 -17.24 -1.45 -6.26
N LEU A 70 -17.38 -2.39 -7.20
CA LEU A 70 -16.93 -3.77 -7.03
C LEU A 70 -15.65 -4.04 -7.80
N LYS A 71 -14.70 -4.72 -7.15
CA LYS A 71 -13.40 -5.08 -7.72
C LYS A 71 -12.99 -6.48 -7.27
N ASN A 72 -12.51 -7.30 -8.20
CA ASN A 72 -11.78 -8.53 -7.85
C ASN A 72 -10.32 -8.39 -8.25
N LEU A 73 -9.42 -8.84 -7.38
CA LEU A 73 -7.99 -8.91 -7.63
C LEU A 73 -7.53 -10.36 -7.45
N TYR A 74 -6.66 -10.82 -8.33
CA TYR A 74 -5.97 -12.10 -8.21
C TYR A 74 -4.49 -11.87 -8.45
N PHE A 75 -3.64 -12.46 -7.63
CA PHE A 75 -2.19 -12.41 -7.86
C PHE A 75 -1.51 -13.62 -7.25
N LEU A 76 -0.35 -13.98 -7.81
CA LEU A 76 0.56 -14.93 -7.17
C LEU A 76 1.39 -14.18 -6.12
N ALA A 77 1.31 -14.56 -4.85
CA ALA A 77 2.11 -13.94 -3.80
C ALA A 77 3.62 -14.14 -4.08
N PRO A 78 4.46 -13.12 -3.83
CA PRO A 78 4.18 -11.88 -3.11
C PRO A 78 3.59 -10.75 -3.97
N GLY A 79 3.28 -11.02 -5.24
CA GLY A 79 2.67 -10.07 -6.17
C GLY A 79 3.63 -8.97 -6.65
N PRO A 80 3.11 -7.99 -7.40
CA PRO A 80 1.75 -7.94 -7.96
C PRO A 80 1.61 -8.71 -9.29
N VAL A 81 2.72 -9.23 -9.85
CA VAL A 81 2.77 -9.95 -11.14
C VAL A 81 3.25 -11.38 -10.91
N PRO A 82 2.61 -12.41 -11.51
CA PRO A 82 1.41 -12.32 -12.33
C PRO A 82 0.17 -11.89 -11.53
N GLY A 83 -0.68 -11.09 -12.16
CA GLY A 83 -1.85 -10.49 -11.53
C GLY A 83 -3.00 -10.21 -12.49
N ARG A 84 -4.22 -10.15 -11.95
CA ARG A 84 -5.47 -9.88 -12.67
C ARG A 84 -6.39 -9.00 -11.84
N LEU A 85 -7.01 -8.05 -12.51
CA LEU A 85 -8.01 -7.13 -12.00
C LEU A 85 -9.31 -7.35 -12.78
N GLU A 86 -10.43 -7.38 -12.07
CA GLU A 86 -11.76 -7.40 -12.66
C GLU A 86 -12.60 -6.27 -12.07
N LEU A 87 -13.29 -5.53 -12.93
CA LEU A 87 -14.26 -4.50 -12.58
C LEU A 87 -15.60 -4.90 -13.21
N PRO A 88 -16.43 -5.69 -12.50
CA PRO A 88 -17.65 -6.27 -13.08
C PRO A 88 -18.63 -5.23 -13.61
N GLU A 89 -18.79 -4.12 -12.90
CA GLU A 89 -19.73 -3.04 -13.25
C GLU A 89 -19.37 -2.36 -14.58
N SER A 90 -18.07 -2.21 -14.84
CA SER A 90 -17.54 -1.67 -16.10
C SER A 90 -17.24 -2.73 -17.15
N LYS A 91 -17.50 -4.01 -16.85
CA LYS A 91 -17.16 -5.18 -17.68
C LYS A 91 -15.70 -5.20 -18.12
N VAL A 92 -14.78 -4.79 -17.24
CA VAL A 92 -13.34 -4.78 -17.51
C VAL A 92 -12.68 -5.99 -16.86
N VAL A 93 -11.85 -6.70 -17.62
CA VAL A 93 -10.91 -7.71 -17.11
C VAL A 93 -9.54 -7.35 -17.63
N ALA A 94 -8.57 -7.17 -16.75
CA ALA A 94 -7.20 -6.85 -17.11
C ALA A 94 -6.22 -7.72 -16.36
N GLY A 95 -5.07 -8.03 -16.96
CA GLY A 95 -4.03 -8.80 -16.30
C GLY A 95 -2.65 -8.51 -16.84
N ASP A 96 -1.65 -8.95 -16.09
CA ASP A 96 -0.25 -8.95 -16.49
C ASP A 96 0.34 -10.30 -16.07
N ASP A 97 0.83 -11.05 -17.05
CA ASP A 97 1.46 -12.37 -16.85
C ASP A 97 2.99 -12.30 -16.79
N GLY A 98 3.56 -11.09 -16.79
CA GLY A 98 4.99 -10.84 -16.90
C GLY A 98 5.46 -10.55 -18.32
N SER A 99 4.64 -10.78 -19.35
CA SER A 99 4.94 -10.42 -20.74
C SER A 99 4.41 -9.03 -21.13
N GLY A 100 3.66 -8.38 -20.24
CA GLY A 100 3.04 -7.08 -20.45
C GLY A 100 1.53 -7.11 -20.17
N GLY A 101 0.98 -5.94 -19.85
CA GLY A 101 -0.42 -5.77 -19.53
C GLY A 101 -1.37 -6.03 -20.71
N TRP A 102 -2.49 -6.67 -20.43
CA TRP A 102 -3.61 -6.88 -21.35
C TRP A 102 -4.93 -6.48 -20.68
N ALA A 103 -5.91 -6.08 -21.48
CA ALA A 103 -7.25 -5.80 -20.99
C ALA A 103 -8.33 -6.17 -22.02
N LEU A 104 -9.47 -6.60 -21.51
CA LEU A 104 -10.72 -6.81 -22.23
C LEU A 104 -11.77 -5.87 -21.64
N VAL A 105 -12.44 -5.08 -22.49
CA VAL A 105 -13.54 -4.19 -22.12
C VAL A 105 -14.80 -4.68 -22.80
N ALA A 106 -15.81 -5.08 -22.01
CA ALA A 106 -17.00 -5.76 -22.51
C ALA A 106 -16.68 -6.93 -23.45
N GLY A 107 -15.62 -7.69 -23.14
CA GLY A 107 -15.15 -8.84 -23.92
C GLY A 107 -14.31 -8.50 -25.16
N ARG A 108 -14.05 -7.21 -25.45
CA ARG A 108 -13.23 -6.78 -26.59
C ARG A 108 -11.83 -6.39 -26.14
N VAL A 109 -10.83 -6.73 -26.94
CA VAL A 109 -9.43 -6.37 -26.69
C VAL A 109 -9.27 -4.85 -26.61
N ASP A 110 -8.62 -4.38 -25.56
CA ASP A 110 -8.13 -3.00 -25.48
C ASP A 110 -6.78 -2.89 -26.19
N THR A 111 -6.77 -2.24 -27.35
CA THR A 111 -5.60 -2.15 -28.23
C THR A 111 -4.72 -0.92 -27.96
N ARG A 112 -5.07 -0.09 -26.98
CA ARG A 112 -4.28 1.11 -26.64
C ARG A 112 -2.86 0.70 -26.21
N PRO A 113 -1.80 1.27 -26.79
CA PRO A 113 -0.41 0.97 -26.39
C PRO A 113 -0.15 1.12 -24.89
N ALA A 114 -0.88 2.04 -24.25
CA ALA A 114 -0.77 2.31 -22.82
C ALA A 114 -1.12 1.12 -21.93
N THR A 115 -1.99 0.22 -22.39
CA THR A 115 -2.43 -0.96 -21.66
C THR A 115 -1.27 -1.85 -21.23
N ALA A 116 -0.21 -1.94 -22.06
CA ALA A 116 0.96 -2.76 -21.77
C ALA A 116 1.65 -2.42 -20.43
N TYR A 117 1.56 -1.17 -19.97
CA TYR A 117 2.16 -0.74 -18.69
C TYR A 117 1.12 -0.29 -17.65
N MET A 118 -0.06 0.20 -18.08
CA MET A 118 -1.07 0.70 -17.14
C MET A 118 -1.67 -0.41 -16.27
N VAL A 119 -1.75 -1.65 -16.76
CA VAL A 119 -2.34 -2.75 -15.99
C VAL A 119 -1.52 -3.09 -14.76
N LYS A 120 -0.19 -3.27 -14.91
CA LYS A 120 0.72 -3.47 -13.77
C LYS A 120 0.58 -2.35 -12.75
N ARG A 121 0.54 -1.10 -13.21
CA ARG A 121 0.40 0.07 -12.35
C ARG A 121 -0.96 0.12 -11.63
N SER A 122 -2.04 -0.30 -12.29
CA SER A 122 -3.38 -0.36 -11.68
C SER A 122 -3.47 -1.44 -10.60
N LEU A 123 -2.81 -2.59 -10.84
CA LEU A 123 -2.65 -3.66 -9.85
C LEU A 123 -1.85 -3.14 -8.65
N VAL A 124 -0.71 -2.48 -8.88
CA VAL A 124 0.12 -1.88 -7.84
C VAL A 124 -0.66 -0.84 -7.03
N SER A 125 -1.36 0.11 -7.66
CA SER A 125 -2.17 1.12 -6.96
C SER A 125 -3.24 0.52 -6.05
N SER A 126 -3.80 -0.62 -6.43
CA SER A 126 -4.79 -1.32 -5.62
C SER A 126 -4.15 -2.15 -4.50
N LEU A 127 -3.07 -2.88 -4.82
CA LEU A 127 -2.50 -3.89 -3.94
C LEU A 127 -1.44 -3.32 -2.97
N PHE A 128 -0.73 -2.25 -3.35
CA PHE A 128 0.33 -1.69 -2.51
C PHE A 128 -0.15 -1.30 -1.11
N PRO A 129 -1.16 -0.43 -0.93
CA PRO A 129 -1.65 -0.09 0.41
C PRO A 129 -2.36 -1.28 1.08
N LEU A 130 -3.04 -2.13 0.30
CA LEU A 130 -3.76 -3.29 0.84
C LEU A 130 -2.82 -4.30 1.49
N LEU A 131 -1.67 -4.56 0.87
CA LEU A 131 -0.72 -5.61 1.26
C LEU A 131 0.41 -5.10 2.15
N LEU A 132 0.33 -3.88 2.69
CA LEU A 132 1.27 -3.45 3.72
C LEU A 132 1.20 -4.41 4.92
N PRO A 133 2.36 -4.79 5.52
CA PRO A 133 3.71 -4.30 5.22
C PRO A 133 4.45 -5.08 4.13
N PHE A 134 3.93 -6.18 3.60
CA PHE A 134 4.64 -7.02 2.61
C PHE A 134 4.96 -6.27 1.31
N SER A 135 4.11 -5.35 0.89
CA SER A 135 4.37 -4.51 -0.29
C SER A 135 5.59 -3.58 -0.14
N LEU A 136 6.11 -3.38 1.08
CA LEU A 136 7.38 -2.67 1.30
C LEU A 136 8.60 -3.44 0.79
N THR A 137 8.46 -4.73 0.46
CA THR A 137 9.54 -5.56 -0.09
C THR A 137 9.49 -5.67 -1.60
N TRP A 138 8.60 -4.93 -2.26
CA TRP A 138 8.47 -4.96 -3.72
C TRP A 138 9.60 -4.19 -4.40
N GLU A 139 9.92 -4.61 -5.62
CA GLU A 139 10.91 -3.92 -6.44
C GLU A 139 10.55 -2.43 -6.64
N GLY A 140 11.55 -1.57 -6.47
CA GLY A 140 11.40 -0.13 -6.56
C GLY A 140 10.94 0.55 -5.27
N VAL A 141 10.44 -0.20 -4.27
CA VAL A 141 10.06 0.39 -2.98
C VAL A 141 11.28 0.58 -2.10
N ALA A 142 11.55 1.82 -1.69
CA ALA A 142 12.67 2.14 -0.82
C ALA A 142 12.19 2.74 0.50
N VAL A 143 12.50 2.08 1.61
CA VAL A 143 12.34 2.69 2.95
C VAL A 143 13.62 3.44 3.27
N THR A 144 13.58 4.76 3.23
CA THR A 144 14.79 5.61 3.28
C THR A 144 15.13 6.08 4.70
N GLU A 145 14.14 6.08 5.59
CA GLU A 145 14.31 6.59 6.96
C GLU A 145 13.34 5.92 7.93
N VAL A 146 13.77 5.75 9.20
CA VAL A 146 12.92 5.36 10.31
C VAL A 146 13.11 6.35 11.46
N LYS A 147 12.03 6.93 11.96
CA LYS A 147 12.04 7.89 13.09
C LYS A 147 10.99 7.55 14.14
N ALA A 148 11.28 7.89 15.39
CA ALA A 148 10.26 7.88 16.44
C ALA A 148 9.20 8.95 16.14
N ALA A 149 7.92 8.60 16.26
CA ALA A 149 6.80 9.54 16.13
C ALA A 149 5.63 9.14 17.04
N THR A 150 4.54 9.89 16.99
CA THR A 150 3.29 9.54 17.65
C THR A 150 2.10 9.67 16.70
N VAL A 151 1.11 8.81 16.86
CA VAL A 151 -0.18 8.86 16.14
C VAL A 151 -1.28 8.73 17.19
N ALA A 152 -2.09 9.76 17.37
CA ALA A 152 -3.16 9.80 18.39
C ALA A 152 -2.66 9.36 19.79
N GLY A 153 -1.48 9.85 20.20
CA GLY A 153 -0.84 9.49 21.47
C GLY A 153 -0.15 8.12 21.50
N ARG A 154 -0.33 7.26 20.48
CA ARG A 154 0.37 5.97 20.36
C ARG A 154 1.82 6.19 19.90
N PRO A 155 2.83 5.66 20.60
CA PRO A 155 4.21 5.66 20.12
C PRO A 155 4.36 4.77 18.89
N VAL A 156 4.91 5.33 17.81
CA VAL A 156 5.13 4.60 16.55
C VAL A 156 6.55 4.81 16.03
N TRP A 157 6.95 3.94 15.11
CA TRP A 157 7.99 4.18 14.13
C TRP A 157 7.35 4.73 12.86
N ARG A 158 7.79 5.91 12.40
CA ARG A 158 7.44 6.45 11.10
C ARG A 158 8.53 6.07 10.10
N LEU A 159 8.14 5.38 9.05
CA LEU A 159 8.97 5.01 7.91
C LEU A 159 8.72 6.02 6.79
N ALA A 160 9.79 6.63 6.26
CA ALA A 160 9.71 7.35 4.98
C ALA A 160 9.90 6.35 3.85
N VAL A 161 8.99 6.34 2.88
CA VAL A 161 8.97 5.38 1.78
C VAL A 161 8.97 6.15 0.46
N GLU A 162 9.92 5.86 -0.41
CA GLU A 162 10.03 6.45 -1.74
C GLU A 162 9.78 5.40 -2.82
N LEU A 163 9.05 5.79 -3.86
CA LEU A 163 8.63 4.96 -4.96
C LEU A 163 9.04 5.61 -6.31
N PRO A 164 9.22 4.83 -7.38
CA PRO A 164 9.39 5.41 -8.71
C PRO A 164 8.17 6.23 -9.11
N ARG A 165 8.36 7.33 -9.85
CA ARG A 165 7.25 8.16 -10.37
C ARG A 165 6.24 7.38 -11.22
N THR A 166 6.67 6.25 -11.78
CA THR A 166 5.88 5.36 -12.64
C THR A 166 5.29 4.16 -11.90
N PHE A 167 5.38 4.13 -10.57
CA PHE A 167 4.92 3.02 -9.75
C PHE A 167 3.40 2.86 -9.76
N PHE A 168 2.69 3.98 -9.64
CA PHE A 168 1.22 4.05 -9.71
C PHE A 168 0.72 4.43 -11.11
N ASP A 169 -0.54 4.12 -11.38
CA ASP A 169 -1.23 4.36 -12.66
C ASP A 169 -1.69 5.81 -12.82
N SER A 170 -1.91 6.50 -11.69
CA SER A 170 -2.31 7.90 -11.65
C SER A 170 -1.21 8.76 -11.03
N PRO A 171 -0.88 9.92 -11.64
CA PRO A 171 0.02 10.89 -11.02
C PRO A 171 -0.59 11.58 -9.79
N GLN A 172 -1.86 11.33 -9.47
CA GLN A 172 -2.53 11.87 -8.30
C GLN A 172 -2.05 11.21 -6.99
N ILE A 173 -1.50 10.01 -7.07
CA ILE A 173 -0.94 9.29 -5.91
C ILE A 173 0.53 9.68 -5.78
N SER A 174 0.89 10.32 -4.67
CA SER A 174 2.28 10.71 -4.45
C SER A 174 3.17 9.46 -4.36
N PRO A 175 4.37 9.47 -4.97
CA PRO A 175 5.35 8.40 -4.82
C PRO A 175 6.07 8.42 -3.46
N SER A 176 5.89 9.46 -2.65
CA SER A 176 6.50 9.57 -1.32
C SER A 176 5.45 9.29 -0.25
N TRP A 177 5.69 8.30 0.61
CA TRP A 177 4.73 7.81 1.60
C TRP A 177 5.32 7.85 3.00
N SER A 178 4.44 7.90 3.99
CA SER A 178 4.78 7.62 5.38
C SER A 178 4.02 6.39 5.87
N VAL A 179 4.73 5.38 6.35
CA VAL A 179 4.12 4.19 6.97
C VAL A 179 4.40 4.22 8.47
N PHE A 180 3.39 3.95 9.28
CA PHE A 180 3.48 4.05 10.73
C PHE A 180 3.28 2.67 11.34
N LEU A 181 4.29 2.22 12.08
CA LEU A 181 4.31 0.93 12.75
C LEU A 181 4.27 1.16 14.26
N ASP A 182 3.50 0.36 14.99
CA ASP A 182 3.51 0.38 16.45
C ASP A 182 4.94 0.15 16.96
N ARG A 183 5.38 0.98 17.92
CA ARG A 183 6.80 1.00 18.32
C ARG A 183 7.25 -0.32 18.96
N ALA A 184 6.35 -0.98 19.70
CA ALA A 184 6.66 -2.19 20.45
C ALA A 184 6.49 -3.44 19.59
N SER A 185 5.38 -3.55 18.87
CA SER A 185 4.98 -4.75 18.13
C SER A 185 5.34 -4.73 16.65
N PHE A 186 5.70 -3.57 16.09
CA PHE A 186 5.88 -3.35 14.65
C PHE A 186 4.62 -3.61 13.80
N ALA A 187 3.46 -3.78 14.43
CA ALA A 187 2.19 -3.90 13.72
C ALA A 187 1.87 -2.62 12.94
N LEU A 188 1.30 -2.76 11.75
CA LEU A 188 0.87 -1.64 10.93
C LEU A 188 -0.23 -0.84 11.66
N VAL A 189 -0.06 0.48 11.76
CA VAL A 189 -1.02 1.38 12.41
C VAL A 189 -1.78 2.20 11.38
N GLN A 190 -1.06 2.90 10.51
CA GLN A 190 -1.62 3.70 9.42
C GLN A 190 -0.56 3.92 8.34
N ALA A 191 -0.96 4.39 7.16
CA ALA A 191 -0.03 4.94 6.17
C ALA A 191 -0.63 6.21 5.56
N ALA A 192 0.22 7.10 5.07
CA ALA A 192 -0.20 8.31 4.42
C ALA A 192 0.58 8.53 3.12
N SER A 193 -0.13 8.93 2.08
CA SER A 193 0.41 9.58 0.89
C SER A 193 0.03 11.06 0.98
N PRO A 194 0.97 12.01 0.89
CA PRO A 194 0.64 13.43 0.91
C PRO A 194 -0.11 13.82 -0.36
N PHE A 195 -0.66 15.03 -0.35
CA PHE A 195 -1.23 15.64 -1.56
C PHE A 195 -0.19 15.73 -2.68
N THR A 196 -0.67 15.78 -3.92
CA THR A 196 0.21 15.95 -5.08
C THR A 196 -0.15 17.23 -5.83
N ASP A 197 0.84 18.08 -6.10
CA ASP A 197 0.70 19.20 -7.03
C ASP A 197 0.79 18.69 -8.47
N LEU A 198 -0.29 18.84 -9.24
CA LEU A 198 -0.37 18.45 -10.64
C LEU A 198 0.01 19.61 -11.58
N GLY A 199 0.40 20.75 -11.02
CA GLY A 199 0.73 21.98 -11.71
C GLY A 199 -0.48 22.84 -12.02
N LYS A 200 -0.22 24.10 -12.38
CA LYS A 200 -1.24 25.09 -12.80
C LYS A 200 -2.34 25.32 -11.74
N GLY A 201 -1.99 25.18 -10.45
CA GLY A 201 -2.92 25.37 -9.34
C GLY A 201 -3.91 24.21 -9.15
N VAL A 202 -3.68 23.05 -9.77
CA VAL A 202 -4.48 21.85 -9.58
C VAL A 202 -3.75 20.92 -8.62
N THR A 203 -4.39 20.59 -7.50
CA THR A 203 -3.88 19.63 -6.52
C THR A 203 -4.77 18.39 -6.46
N ALA A 204 -4.16 17.24 -6.19
CA ALA A 204 -4.85 16.02 -5.82
C ALA A 204 -4.73 15.82 -4.31
N ASP A 205 -5.85 15.42 -3.68
CA ASP A 205 -5.89 15.14 -2.25
C ASP A 205 -4.84 14.09 -1.86
N GLY A 206 -4.20 14.29 -0.70
CA GLY A 206 -3.47 13.21 -0.07
C GLY A 206 -4.41 12.13 0.43
N MET A 207 -3.88 11.01 0.90
CA MET A 207 -4.66 9.87 1.36
C MET A 207 -4.09 9.33 2.66
N LEU A 208 -4.95 9.19 3.65
CA LEU A 208 -4.66 8.53 4.92
C LEU A 208 -5.36 7.17 4.97
N TYR A 209 -4.57 6.11 5.06
CA TYR A 209 -4.99 4.73 5.11
C TYR A 209 -4.97 4.20 6.54
N ARG A 210 -6.07 3.59 6.95
CA ARG A 210 -6.21 2.87 8.22
C ARG A 210 -6.85 1.51 7.94
N TRP A 211 -6.46 0.49 8.70
CA TRP A 211 -6.97 -0.87 8.52
C TRP A 211 -7.66 -1.34 9.79
N ASN A 212 -8.79 -2.01 9.62
CA ASN A 212 -9.59 -2.58 10.70
C ASN A 212 -9.88 -4.06 10.42
N ASP A 213 -10.45 -4.74 11.41
CA ASP A 213 -10.93 -6.12 11.30
C ASP A 213 -9.87 -7.11 10.77
N PRO A 214 -8.80 -7.37 11.57
CA PRO A 214 -7.75 -8.30 11.18
C PRO A 214 -8.32 -9.70 10.96
N VAL A 215 -7.86 -10.36 9.91
CA VAL A 215 -8.23 -11.73 9.53
C VAL A 215 -7.01 -12.54 9.16
N LYS A 216 -6.97 -13.78 9.60
CA LYS A 216 -5.91 -14.71 9.22
C LYS A 216 -6.28 -15.49 7.95
N VAL A 217 -5.38 -15.50 6.99
CA VAL A 217 -5.38 -16.44 5.86
C VAL A 217 -4.14 -17.30 6.02
N LYS A 218 -4.33 -18.56 6.44
CA LYS A 218 -3.26 -19.40 6.99
C LYS A 218 -2.56 -18.66 8.15
N ALA A 219 -1.24 -18.46 8.07
CA ALA A 219 -0.45 -17.78 9.10
C ALA A 219 -0.35 -16.26 8.92
N VAL A 220 -0.86 -15.72 7.81
CA VAL A 220 -0.70 -14.30 7.45
C VAL A 220 -1.92 -13.49 7.88
N THR A 221 -1.68 -12.33 8.48
CA THR A 221 -2.72 -11.39 8.87
C THR A 221 -2.97 -10.39 7.75
N PHE A 222 -4.22 -10.32 7.31
CA PHE A 222 -4.79 -9.28 6.45
C PHE A 222 -5.84 -8.49 7.24
N HIS A 223 -6.47 -7.52 6.60
CA HIS A 223 -7.53 -6.70 7.20
C HIS A 223 -8.75 -6.72 6.29
N LYS A 224 -9.94 -6.97 6.85
CA LYS A 224 -11.19 -7.01 6.08
C LYS A 224 -11.71 -5.63 5.74
N GLU A 225 -11.19 -4.58 6.37
CA GLU A 225 -11.58 -3.22 6.10
C GLU A 225 -10.35 -2.32 5.97
N GLN A 226 -10.36 -1.47 4.95
CA GLN A 226 -9.45 -0.33 4.83
C GLN A 226 -10.27 0.95 4.68
N ARG A 227 -10.00 1.92 5.54
CA ARG A 227 -10.53 3.26 5.43
C ARG A 227 -9.47 4.17 4.81
N VAL A 228 -9.87 4.91 3.78
CA VAL A 228 -9.08 5.95 3.15
C VAL A 228 -9.77 7.28 3.39
N THR A 229 -9.04 8.27 3.89
CA THR A 229 -9.54 9.63 4.11
C THR A 229 -8.68 10.61 3.32
N GLY A 230 -9.32 11.52 2.58
CA GLY A 230 -8.61 12.56 1.84
C GLY A 230 -7.85 13.50 2.79
N LEU A 231 -6.68 13.95 2.38
CA LEU A 231 -5.87 14.93 3.09
C LEU A 231 -5.73 16.21 2.26
N ASP A 232 -5.78 17.37 2.91
CA ASP A 232 -5.46 18.65 2.27
C ASP A 232 -3.94 18.88 2.16
N GLU A 233 -3.57 20.06 1.66
CA GLU A 233 -2.17 20.45 1.40
C GLU A 233 -1.31 20.55 2.67
N VAL A 234 -1.93 20.68 3.83
CA VAL A 234 -1.25 20.74 5.13
C VAL A 234 -1.44 19.45 5.95
N GLY A 235 -2.01 18.41 5.33
CA GLY A 235 -2.18 17.08 5.92
C GLY A 235 -3.38 16.93 6.86
N ARG A 236 -4.39 17.81 6.78
CA ARG A 236 -5.64 17.68 7.55
C ARG A 236 -6.64 16.83 6.81
N GLU A 237 -7.41 16.03 7.56
CA GLU A 237 -8.45 15.17 7.02
C GLU A 237 -9.59 15.99 6.39
N LYS A 238 -10.04 15.56 5.21
CA LYS A 238 -11.19 16.12 4.47
C LYS A 238 -12.42 15.22 4.62
N SER A 239 -13.58 15.73 4.20
CA SER A 239 -14.84 14.95 4.17
C SER A 239 -14.81 13.79 3.18
N HIS A 240 -14.00 13.89 2.11
CA HIS A 240 -13.82 12.82 1.14
C HIS A 240 -13.24 11.59 1.83
N SER A 241 -13.97 10.49 1.78
CA SER A 241 -13.54 9.22 2.36
C SER A 241 -14.02 8.03 1.57
N ARG A 242 -13.32 6.91 1.72
CA ARG A 242 -13.67 5.62 1.14
C ARG A 242 -13.48 4.53 2.19
N ILE A 243 -14.39 3.58 2.23
CA ILE A 243 -14.25 2.35 3.01
C ILE A 243 -14.26 1.19 2.03
N ASP A 244 -13.19 0.40 2.07
CA ASP A 244 -13.02 -0.80 1.26
C ASP A 244 -13.23 -2.04 2.13
N HIS A 245 -14.20 -2.87 1.79
CA HIS A 245 -14.48 -4.15 2.45
C HIS A 245 -13.93 -5.31 1.63
N PHE A 246 -13.10 -6.14 2.23
CA PHE A 246 -12.37 -7.20 1.56
C PHE A 246 -12.82 -8.61 1.96
N GLN A 247 -12.83 -9.50 0.97
CA GLN A 247 -12.97 -10.94 1.13
C GLN A 247 -11.74 -11.62 0.54
N PHE A 248 -11.06 -12.44 1.34
CA PHE A 248 -9.85 -13.15 0.93
C PHE A 248 -10.15 -14.63 0.69
N ARG A 249 -9.63 -15.18 -0.40
CA ARG A 249 -9.70 -16.60 -0.70
C ARG A 249 -8.41 -17.11 -1.33
N LEU A 250 -7.97 -18.29 -0.92
CA LEU A 250 -6.90 -18.99 -1.63
C LEU A 250 -7.48 -19.62 -2.89
N VAL A 251 -6.78 -19.46 -4.00
CA VAL A 251 -7.16 -20.06 -5.28
C VAL A 251 -6.24 -21.24 -5.57
N PRO A 252 -6.79 -22.40 -6.00
CA PRO A 252 -5.95 -23.54 -6.40
C PRO A 252 -4.97 -23.17 -7.51
N ALA A 253 -3.74 -23.69 -7.43
CA ALA A 253 -2.72 -23.45 -8.45
C ALA A 253 -3.14 -23.93 -9.85
N SER A 254 -4.03 -24.92 -9.94
CA SER A 254 -4.61 -25.40 -11.20
C SER A 254 -5.41 -24.34 -11.96
N GLU A 255 -5.85 -23.26 -11.29
CA GLU A 255 -6.56 -22.15 -11.93
C GLU A 255 -5.62 -21.06 -12.48
N ALA A 256 -4.30 -21.17 -12.25
CA ALA A 256 -3.32 -20.16 -12.69
C ALA A 256 -3.42 -19.85 -14.18
N GLY A 257 -3.51 -20.90 -15.02
CA GLY A 257 -3.59 -20.75 -16.47
C GLY A 257 -4.85 -20.00 -16.91
N LYS A 258 -5.99 -20.22 -16.25
CA LYS A 258 -7.24 -19.51 -16.58
C LYS A 258 -7.23 -18.07 -16.08
N LEU A 259 -6.57 -17.81 -14.95
CA LEU A 259 -6.54 -16.48 -14.35
C LEU A 259 -5.57 -15.54 -15.06
N PHE A 260 -4.36 -15.99 -15.33
CA PHE A 260 -3.27 -15.10 -15.72
C PHE A 260 -2.93 -15.14 -17.20
N ALA A 261 -3.22 -16.22 -17.93
CA ALA A 261 -2.85 -16.30 -19.33
C ALA A 261 -3.45 -15.13 -20.12
N ASN A 262 -2.61 -14.45 -20.88
CA ASN A 262 -3.05 -13.38 -21.76
C ASN A 262 -4.00 -13.93 -22.84
N PRO A 263 -5.31 -13.59 -22.78
CA PRO A 263 -6.30 -14.12 -23.72
C PRO A 263 -6.24 -13.42 -25.08
N VAL A 264 -5.42 -12.38 -25.22
CA VAL A 264 -5.27 -11.60 -26.45
C VAL A 264 -4.31 -12.33 -27.40
N PRO A 265 -4.74 -12.64 -28.63
CA PRO A 265 -3.86 -13.20 -29.66
C PRO A 265 -2.61 -12.34 -29.88
N PRO A 266 -1.41 -12.93 -30.05
CA PRO A 266 -0.14 -12.19 -30.15
C PRO A 266 -0.15 -11.00 -31.12
N GLU A 267 -0.82 -11.14 -32.26
CA GLU A 267 -0.93 -10.14 -33.31
C GLU A 267 -1.80 -8.92 -32.94
N GLN A 268 -2.67 -9.07 -31.93
CA GLN A 268 -3.57 -8.01 -31.43
C GLN A 268 -3.07 -7.38 -30.12
N ARG A 269 -1.95 -7.87 -29.58
CA ARG A 269 -1.41 -7.36 -28.31
C ARG A 269 -0.94 -5.91 -28.48
N PRO A 270 -1.21 -5.04 -27.49
CA PRO A 270 -0.66 -3.69 -27.47
C PRO A 270 0.87 -3.75 -27.58
N LYS A 271 1.41 -3.12 -28.62
CA LYS A 271 2.86 -2.96 -28.74
C LYS A 271 3.23 -1.68 -27.99
N PRO A 272 4.17 -1.73 -27.03
CA PRO A 272 4.70 -0.51 -26.43
C PRO A 272 5.17 0.43 -27.54
N PRO A 273 5.01 1.76 -27.40
CA PRO A 273 5.68 2.69 -28.29
C PRO A 273 7.17 2.36 -28.25
N ALA A 274 7.83 2.34 -29.41
CA ALA A 274 9.28 2.24 -29.45
C ALA A 274 9.84 3.35 -28.55
N MET A 275 10.51 3.00 -27.44
CA MET A 275 11.13 4.01 -26.60
C MET A 275 12.19 4.69 -27.45
N GLN A 276 11.95 5.95 -27.83
CA GLN A 276 13.05 6.77 -28.34
C GLN A 276 14.09 6.86 -27.20
N PRO A 277 15.36 6.55 -27.46
CA PRO A 277 16.39 6.74 -26.45
C PRO A 277 16.32 8.18 -25.93
N PRO A 278 16.57 8.40 -24.64
CA PRO A 278 16.56 9.74 -24.07
C PRO A 278 17.47 10.63 -24.92
N VAL A 279 16.93 11.78 -25.35
CA VAL A 279 17.73 12.82 -26.00
C VAL A 279 18.80 13.22 -24.99
N MET A 280 20.04 12.78 -25.22
CA MET A 280 21.15 13.19 -24.38
C MET A 280 21.20 14.72 -24.39
N PRO A 281 21.34 15.39 -23.23
CA PRO A 281 21.56 16.82 -23.21
C PRO A 281 22.74 17.13 -24.11
N GLN A 282 22.52 17.88 -25.19
CA GLN A 282 23.61 18.45 -25.96
C GLN A 282 24.39 19.32 -24.98
N GLY A 283 25.64 18.93 -24.70
CA GLY A 283 26.54 19.72 -23.88
C GLY A 283 26.61 21.16 -24.40
N PRO A 284 26.93 22.13 -23.53
CA PRO A 284 26.99 23.53 -23.93
C PRO A 284 27.91 23.71 -25.14
N PRO A 285 27.58 24.64 -26.05
CA PRO A 285 28.36 24.88 -27.25
C PRO A 285 29.82 25.17 -26.85
N LYS A 286 30.75 24.43 -27.46
CA LYS A 286 32.17 24.77 -27.36
C LYS A 286 32.35 26.12 -28.08
N GLY A 287 32.80 27.12 -27.32
CA GLY A 287 33.28 28.38 -27.86
C GLY A 287 34.55 28.23 -28.68
#